data_AF-A0A2W0C8M0-F1
#
_entry.id   AF-A0A2W0C8M0-F1
#
_cell.length_a   1.000
_cell.length_b   1.000
_cell.length_c   1.000
_cell.angle_alpha   90.00
_cell.angle_beta   90.00
_cell.angle_gamma   90.00
#
_symmetry.space_group_name_H-M   'P 1'
#
loop_
_entity.id
_entity.type
_entity.pdbx_description
1 polymer ?
#
loop_
_entity_poly.entity_id
_entity_poly.type
_entity_poly.pdbx_seq_one_letter_code
_entity_poly.pdbx_strand_id
1 'polypeptide(L)'
;MIEKDLDFFTYSNVSSEEAMEIAKNRAKGYLVEAITALKINCSTELALELDDENETIGDVLTPIEINLLASLMREKYFERDFSLLKAFQLQFSPKDLQVFSPANERKTFMDMFESIKKENRVLMGNYSSRDRFTGKLKTIDYSMYHNE
;
A
#
# COMPACT_ATOMS: atom_id res chain seq x y z
N MET A 1 -8.63 -7.66 5.38
CA MET A 1 -7.17 -7.78 5.66
C MET A 1 -6.64 -8.88 4.78
N ILE A 2 -5.46 -8.69 4.18
CA ILE A 2 -4.84 -9.65 3.25
C ILE A 2 -4.66 -11.03 3.92
N GLU A 3 -4.49 -11.06 5.24
CA GLU A 3 -4.44 -12.29 6.07
C GLU A 3 -5.66 -13.23 5.91
N LYS A 4 -6.81 -12.72 5.48
CA LYS A 4 -8.04 -13.51 5.26
C LYS A 4 -8.24 -13.93 3.81
N ASP A 5 -7.35 -13.51 2.93
CA ASP A 5 -7.43 -13.79 1.50
C ASP A 5 -6.69 -15.11 1.21
N LEU A 6 -7.44 -16.21 1.08
CA LEU A 6 -6.85 -17.52 0.79
C LEU A 6 -6.12 -17.52 -0.56
N ASP A 7 -6.65 -16.79 -1.55
CA ASP A 7 -6.09 -16.77 -2.91
C ASP A 7 -4.70 -16.11 -2.95
N PHE A 8 -4.37 -15.30 -1.94
CA PHE A 8 -3.03 -14.76 -1.76
C PHE A 8 -1.99 -15.82 -1.38
N PHE A 9 -2.41 -16.87 -0.66
CA PHE A 9 -1.56 -17.92 -0.12
C PHE A 9 -1.69 -19.26 -0.87
N THR A 10 -2.75 -19.46 -1.65
CA THR A 10 -2.97 -20.69 -2.41
C THR A 10 -2.56 -20.52 -3.87
N TYR A 11 -1.54 -21.27 -4.27
CA TYR A 11 -1.03 -21.30 -5.64
C TYR A 11 -1.23 -22.70 -6.23
N SER A 12 -1.94 -22.79 -7.35
CA SER A 12 -2.15 -24.06 -8.06
C SER A 12 -0.80 -24.62 -8.53
N ASN A 13 -0.50 -25.86 -8.13
CA ASN A 13 0.70 -26.64 -8.51
C ASN A 13 2.01 -26.36 -7.77
N VAL A 14 2.00 -25.75 -6.58
CA VAL A 14 3.20 -25.62 -5.74
C VAL A 14 2.94 -26.12 -4.32
N SER A 15 4.00 -26.54 -3.64
CA SER A 15 3.94 -26.97 -2.23
C SER A 15 3.58 -25.80 -1.31
N SER A 16 3.17 -26.10 -0.07
CA SER A 16 2.87 -25.06 0.92
C SER A 16 4.08 -24.18 1.25
N GLU A 17 5.29 -24.72 1.16
CA GLU A 17 6.54 -24.00 1.41
C GLU A 17 6.82 -23.01 0.28
N GLU A 18 6.75 -23.47 -0.96
CA GLU A 18 6.92 -22.63 -2.15
C GLU A 18 5.83 -21.55 -2.26
N ALA A 19 4.58 -21.90 -1.92
CA ALA A 19 3.48 -20.95 -1.87
C ALA A 19 3.73 -19.82 -0.86
N MET A 20 4.26 -20.16 0.32
CA MET A 20 4.62 -19.18 1.35
C MET A 20 5.78 -18.29 0.89
N GLU A 21 6.79 -18.86 0.22
CA GLU A 21 7.92 -18.10 -0.32
C GLU A 21 7.47 -17.11 -1.40
N ILE A 22 6.56 -17.52 -2.30
CA ILE A 22 5.97 -16.64 -3.30
C ILE A 22 5.17 -15.51 -2.63
N ALA A 23 4.35 -15.83 -1.63
CA ALA A 23 3.58 -14.84 -0.88
C ALA A 23 4.50 -13.83 -0.18
N LYS A 24 5.59 -14.31 0.44
CA LYS A 24 6.63 -13.48 1.08
C LYS A 24 7.30 -12.54 0.08
N ASN A 25 7.73 -13.06 -1.05
CA ASN A 25 8.36 -12.27 -2.12
C ASN A 25 7.41 -11.20 -2.68
N ARG A 26 6.13 -11.52 -2.85
CA ARG A 26 5.11 -10.55 -3.26
C ARG A 26 4.90 -9.47 -2.20
N ALA A 27 4.77 -9.86 -0.93
CA ALA A 27 4.62 -8.94 0.19
C ALA A 27 5.81 -7.98 0.29
N LYS A 28 7.04 -8.49 0.13
CA LYS A 28 8.25 -7.68 0.06
C LYS A 28 8.19 -6.66 -1.09
N GLY A 29 7.74 -7.08 -2.27
CA GLY A 29 7.52 -6.17 -3.40
C GLY A 29 6.54 -5.04 -3.08
N TYR A 30 5.41 -5.35 -2.43
CA TYR A 30 4.46 -4.31 -2.00
C TYR A 30 5.06 -3.36 -0.97
N LEU A 31 5.89 -3.87 -0.05
CA LEU A 31 6.57 -3.06 0.95
C LEU A 31 7.56 -2.07 0.30
N VAL A 32 8.35 -2.53 -0.67
CA VAL A 32 9.27 -1.67 -1.44
C VAL A 32 8.51 -0.55 -2.16
N GLU A 33 7.40 -0.89 -2.81
CA GLU A 33 6.55 0.10 -3.49
C GLU A 33 5.90 1.07 -2.52
N ALA A 34 5.43 0.59 -1.36
CA ALA A 34 4.85 1.42 -0.31
C ALA A 34 5.87 2.39 0.29
N ILE A 35 7.08 1.93 0.58
CA ILE A 35 8.22 2.76 1.02
C ILE A 35 8.53 3.83 -0.03
N THR A 36 8.58 3.44 -1.30
CA THR A 36 8.84 4.36 -2.41
C THR A 36 7.76 5.43 -2.51
N ALA A 37 6.48 5.03 -2.43
CA ALA A 37 5.36 5.97 -2.41
C ALA A 37 5.44 6.94 -1.23
N LEU A 38 5.83 6.44 -0.05
CA LEU A 38 6.01 7.27 1.13
C LEU A 38 7.16 8.28 0.95
N LYS A 39 8.33 7.86 0.45
CA LYS A 39 9.49 8.73 0.17
C LYS A 39 9.17 9.82 -0.88
N ILE A 40 8.35 9.50 -1.89
CA ILE A 40 7.96 10.46 -2.93
C ILE A 40 6.97 11.51 -2.38
N ASN A 41 5.98 11.07 -1.61
CA ASN A 41 4.88 11.94 -1.19
C ASN A 41 5.10 12.62 0.16
N CYS A 42 6.01 12.09 0.99
CA CYS A 42 6.36 12.65 2.28
C CYS A 42 7.86 12.95 2.30
N SER A 43 8.22 14.16 2.71
CA SER A 43 9.60 14.50 3.07
C SER A 43 9.94 13.81 4.39
N THR A 44 10.35 12.55 4.31
CA THR A 44 10.76 11.76 5.48
C THR A 44 12.27 11.86 5.64
N GLU A 45 12.75 12.21 6.83
CA GLU A 45 14.18 12.13 7.18
C GLU A 45 14.64 10.69 7.45
N LEU A 46 13.73 9.72 7.34
CA LEU A 46 13.98 8.30 7.55
C LEU A 46 14.73 7.67 6.38
N ALA A 47 15.75 6.88 6.71
CA ALA A 47 16.33 5.89 5.82
C ALA A 47 15.42 4.65 5.82
N LEU A 48 14.28 4.75 5.13
CA LEU A 48 13.41 3.61 4.84
C LEU A 48 14.07 2.74 3.75
N GLU A 49 15.18 2.10 4.08
CA GLU A 49 15.86 1.14 3.23
C GLU A 49 15.65 -0.26 3.80
N LEU A 50 15.28 -1.18 2.91
CA LEU A 50 15.13 -2.59 3.27
C LEU A 50 16.51 -3.23 3.16
N ASP A 51 16.96 -3.80 4.27
CA ASP A 51 18.08 -4.71 4.30
C ASP A 51 17.58 -6.07 3.80
N ASP A 52 18.00 -6.44 2.59
CA ASP A 52 17.61 -7.71 1.97
C ASP A 52 18.21 -8.93 2.68
N GLU A 53 19.33 -8.77 3.39
CA GLU A 53 20.00 -9.87 4.11
C GLU A 53 19.34 -10.13 5.47
N ASN A 54 19.02 -9.07 6.20
CA ASN A 54 18.43 -9.18 7.55
C ASN A 54 16.90 -9.10 7.57
N GLU A 55 16.26 -8.79 6.43
CA GLU A 55 14.82 -8.56 6.30
C GLU A 55 14.27 -7.49 7.25
N THR A 56 15.09 -6.49 7.54
CA THR A 56 14.77 -5.39 8.46
C THR A 56 14.78 -4.05 7.75
N ILE A 57 14.03 -3.10 8.30
CA ILE A 57 14.14 -1.68 7.93
C ILE A 57 15.23 -1.07 8.83
N GLY A 58 16.14 -0.31 8.23
CA GLY A 58 17.33 0.21 8.93
C GLY A 58 17.02 1.15 10.10
N ASP A 59 15.88 1.84 10.05
CA ASP A 59 15.41 2.72 11.12
C ASP A 59 14.28 2.09 11.95
N VAL A 60 14.21 2.50 13.22
CA VAL A 60 13.10 2.15 14.10
C VAL A 60 11.84 2.87 13.65
N LEU A 61 10.84 2.07 13.27
CA LEU A 61 9.53 2.55 12.88
C LEU A 61 8.62 2.76 14.09
N THR A 62 7.84 3.84 14.05
CA THR A 62 6.75 4.05 15.01
C THR A 62 5.52 3.22 14.62
N PRO A 63 4.60 2.91 15.55
CA PRO A 63 3.35 2.23 15.22
C PRO A 63 2.51 2.95 14.16
N ILE A 64 2.61 4.28 14.08
CA ILE A 64 1.93 5.10 13.07
C ILE A 64 2.51 4.81 11.68
N GLU A 65 3.83 4.73 11.57
CA GLU A 65 4.53 4.42 10.32
C GLU A 65 4.26 2.99 9.85
N ILE A 66 4.26 2.03 10.77
CA ILE A 66 3.90 0.64 10.47
C ILE A 66 2.49 0.57 9.88
N ASN A 67 1.53 1.25 10.50
CA ASN A 67 0.15 1.29 10.02
C ASN A 67 0.04 1.99 8.65
N LEU A 68 0.74 3.11 8.47
CA LEU A 68 0.79 3.82 7.20
C LEU A 68 1.36 2.95 6.08
N LEU A 69 2.49 2.27 6.33
CA LEU A 69 3.10 1.34 5.37
C LEU A 69 2.17 0.18 5.06
N ALA A 70 1.53 -0.43 6.06
CA ALA A 70 0.56 -1.50 5.85
C ALA A 70 -0.63 -1.04 4.98
N SER A 71 -1.13 0.18 5.19
CA SER A 71 -2.23 0.74 4.40
C SER A 71 -1.81 1.06 2.95
N LEU A 72 -0.57 1.50 2.74
CA LEU A 72 0.01 1.69 1.40
C LEU A 72 0.25 0.34 0.69
N MET A 73 0.73 -0.68 1.40
CA MET A 73 0.86 -2.04 0.85
C MET A 73 -0.50 -2.59 0.42
N ARG A 74 -1.56 -2.35 1.20
CA ARG A 74 -2.93 -2.70 0.82
C ARG A 74 -3.37 -2.02 -0.48
N GLU A 75 -3.03 -0.75 -0.68
CA GLU A 75 -3.30 -0.06 -1.95
C GLU A 75 -2.57 -0.73 -3.12
N LYS A 76 -1.29 -1.07 -2.96
CA LYS A 76 -0.50 -1.76 -4.00
C LYS A 76 -1.01 -3.16 -4.34
N TYR A 77 -1.51 -3.87 -3.33
CA TYR A 77 -2.20 -5.14 -3.53
C TYR A 77 -3.39 -4.97 -4.50
N PHE A 78 -4.33 -4.09 -4.17
CA PHE A 78 -5.52 -3.87 -5.00
C PHE A 78 -5.22 -3.22 -6.36
N GLU A 79 -4.15 -2.43 -6.48
CA GLU A 79 -3.72 -1.86 -7.77
C GLU A 79 -3.29 -2.94 -8.77
N ARG A 80 -2.68 -4.03 -8.30
CA ARG A 80 -2.34 -5.18 -9.16
C ARG A 80 -3.58 -5.96 -9.58
N ASP A 81 -4.54 -6.16 -8.68
CA ASP A 81 -5.83 -6.78 -9.02
C ASP A 81 -6.61 -5.96 -10.04
N PHE A 82 -6.60 -4.62 -9.91
CA PHE A 82 -7.18 -3.71 -10.90
C PHE A 82 -6.55 -3.91 -12.29
N SER A 83 -5.23 -4.05 -12.35
CA SER A 83 -4.50 -4.25 -13.60
C SER A 83 -4.88 -5.58 -14.28
N LEU A 84 -5.08 -6.65 -13.49
CA LEU A 84 -5.60 -7.93 -13.95
C LEU A 84 -7.04 -7.80 -14.46
N LEU A 85 -7.90 -7.10 -13.71
CA LEU A 85 -9.31 -6.88 -14.06
C LEU A 85 -9.44 -6.14 -15.40
N LYS A 86 -8.54 -5.18 -15.68
CA LYS A 86 -8.43 -4.51 -16.99
C LYS A 86 -7.97 -5.45 -18.10
N ALA A 87 -7.03 -6.35 -17.84
CA ALA A 87 -6.53 -7.32 -18.82
C ALA A 87 -7.60 -8.35 -19.22
N PHE A 88 -8.39 -8.84 -18.26
CA PHE A 88 -9.50 -9.76 -18.53
C PHE A 88 -10.61 -9.15 -19.39
N GLN A 89 -10.81 -7.82 -19.40
CA GLN A 89 -11.78 -7.16 -20.28
C GLN A 89 -11.49 -7.37 -21.77
N LEU A 90 -10.22 -7.53 -22.14
CA LEU A 90 -9.83 -7.78 -23.53
C LEU A 90 -10.17 -9.20 -23.99
N GLN A 91 -10.40 -10.13 -23.05
CA GLN A 91 -10.61 -11.55 -23.32
C GLN A 91 -12.07 -12.00 -23.24
N PHE A 92 -12.96 -11.22 -22.63
CA PHE A 92 -14.39 -11.58 -22.57
C PHE A 92 -15.13 -11.26 -23.88
N SER A 93 -15.81 -12.27 -24.41
CA SER A 93 -16.74 -12.14 -25.53
C SER A 93 -18.02 -11.41 -25.07
N PRO A 94 -18.65 -10.56 -25.91
CA PRO A 94 -19.88 -9.84 -25.56
C PRO A 94 -21.05 -10.70 -25.07
N LYS A 95 -21.03 -12.01 -25.33
CA LYS A 95 -22.07 -12.97 -24.91
C LYS A 95 -21.92 -13.42 -23.44
N ASP A 96 -20.73 -13.33 -22.87
CA ASP A 96 -20.46 -13.73 -21.47
C ASP A 96 -20.84 -12.62 -20.47
N LEU A 97 -21.09 -11.40 -20.97
CA LEU A 97 -21.48 -10.22 -20.18
C LEU A 97 -22.96 -10.19 -19.76
N GLN A 98 -23.81 -11.12 -20.20
CA GLN A 98 -25.26 -11.05 -20.01
C GLN A 98 -25.82 -11.63 -18.71
N VAL A 99 -25.05 -12.42 -17.95
CA VAL A 99 -25.61 -13.26 -16.85
C VAL A 99 -25.21 -12.82 -15.44
N PHE A 100 -24.10 -12.09 -15.31
CA PHE A 100 -23.76 -11.33 -14.09
C PHE A 100 -23.95 -9.84 -14.43
N SER A 101 -24.06 -8.93 -13.46
CA SER A 101 -24.00 -7.49 -13.76
C SER A 101 -22.58 -7.01 -13.49
N PRO A 102 -21.60 -7.30 -14.38
CA PRO A 102 -20.18 -7.13 -14.08
C PRO A 102 -19.87 -5.63 -13.94
N ALA A 103 -20.75 -4.76 -14.48
CA ALA A 103 -20.70 -3.32 -14.34
C ALA A 103 -20.90 -2.85 -12.88
N ASN A 104 -21.81 -3.47 -12.13
CA ASN A 104 -22.10 -3.06 -10.75
C ASN A 104 -20.99 -3.50 -9.79
N GLU A 105 -20.57 -4.77 -9.85
CA GLU A 105 -19.45 -5.28 -9.05
C GLU A 105 -18.16 -4.52 -9.34
N ARG A 106 -17.90 -4.19 -10.61
CA ARG A 106 -16.77 -3.35 -11.02
C ARG A 106 -16.86 -1.96 -10.40
N LYS A 107 -18.03 -1.31 -10.46
CA LYS A 107 -18.21 0.02 -9.87
C LYS A 107 -17.93 -0.01 -8.37
N THR A 108 -18.46 -1.01 -7.66
CA THR A 108 -18.20 -1.20 -6.23
C THR A 108 -16.71 -1.40 -5.93
N PHE A 109 -16.01 -2.20 -6.74
CA PHE A 109 -14.56 -2.38 -6.60
C PHE A 109 -13.78 -1.07 -6.85
N MET A 110 -14.13 -0.32 -7.91
CA MET A 110 -13.50 0.98 -8.19
C MET A 110 -13.72 1.98 -7.07
N ASP A 111 -14.96 2.07 -6.58
CA ASP A 111 -15.33 3.00 -5.50
C ASP A 111 -14.56 2.65 -4.21
N MET A 112 -14.40 1.36 -3.91
CA MET A 112 -13.56 0.88 -2.79
C MET A 112 -12.08 1.20 -3.01
N PHE A 113 -11.55 0.99 -4.21
CA PHE A 113 -10.14 1.28 -4.49
C PHE A 113 -9.85 2.79 -4.36
N GLU A 114 -10.71 3.64 -4.89
CA GLU A 114 -10.58 5.10 -4.74
C GLU A 114 -10.73 5.55 -3.29
N SER A 115 -11.57 4.89 -2.48
CA SER A 115 -11.67 5.21 -1.05
C SER A 115 -10.36 4.89 -0.31
N ILE A 116 -9.71 3.76 -0.62
CA ILE A 116 -8.40 3.39 -0.06
C ILE A 116 -7.34 4.43 -0.41
N LYS A 117 -7.28 4.87 -1.68
CA LYS A 117 -6.33 5.92 -2.12
C LYS A 117 -6.57 7.23 -1.39
N LYS A 118 -7.84 7.60 -1.19
CA LYS A 118 -8.21 8.81 -0.46
C LYS A 118 -7.79 8.73 1.02
N GLU A 119 -8.06 7.61 1.68
CA GLU A 119 -7.61 7.35 3.06
C GLU A 119 -6.10 7.47 3.17
N ASN A 120 -5.35 6.82 2.27
CA ASN A 120 -3.89 6.86 2.27
C ASN A 120 -3.33 8.27 2.05
N ARG A 121 -3.94 9.08 1.18
CA ARG A 121 -3.56 10.50 1.01
C ARG A 121 -3.75 11.30 2.29
N VAL A 122 -4.85 11.07 3.02
CA VAL A 122 -5.11 11.73 4.30
C VAL A 122 -4.10 11.28 5.36
N LEU A 123 -3.81 9.98 5.44
CA LEU A 123 -2.82 9.44 6.37
C LEU A 123 -1.42 10.00 6.09
N MET A 124 -0.99 10.04 4.83
CA MET A 124 0.28 10.63 4.41
C MET A 124 0.34 12.14 4.74
N GLY A 125 -0.73 12.90 4.48
CA GLY A 125 -0.79 14.32 4.82
C GLY A 125 -0.73 14.59 6.32
N ASN A 126 -1.40 13.76 7.12
CA ASN A 126 -1.34 13.84 8.57
C ASN A 126 0.05 13.49 9.11
N TYR A 127 0.68 12.47 8.54
CA TYR A 127 2.02 12.05 8.90
C TYR A 127 3.08 13.10 8.54
N SER A 128 3.02 13.66 7.33
CA SER A 128 3.98 14.68 6.88
C SER A 128 3.92 15.96 7.72
N SER A 129 2.72 16.30 8.19
CA SER A 129 2.42 17.51 8.99
C SER A 129 2.73 17.35 10.48
N ARG A 130 3.13 16.16 10.96
CA ARG A 130 3.35 15.90 12.39
C ARG A 130 4.76 15.41 12.67
N ASP A 131 5.27 15.75 13.84
CA ASP A 131 6.50 15.18 14.36
C ASP A 131 6.31 13.69 14.67
N ARG A 132 7.33 12.88 14.31
CA ARG A 132 7.24 11.41 14.32
C ARG A 132 7.07 10.83 15.72
N PHE A 133 7.76 11.40 16.71
CA PHE A 133 7.80 10.86 18.06
C PHE A 133 6.76 11.51 18.97
N THR A 134 6.56 12.82 18.83
CA THR A 134 5.64 13.58 19.69
C THR A 134 4.23 13.67 19.13
N GLY A 135 4.04 13.42 17.83
CA GLY A 135 2.75 13.53 17.15
C GLY A 135 2.20 14.96 17.06
N LYS A 136 2.97 15.97 17.49
CA LYS A 136 2.58 17.38 17.42
C LYS A 136 2.66 17.89 15.99
N LEU A 137 1.83 18.86 15.65
CA LEU A 137 1.90 19.51 14.34
C LEU A 137 3.25 20.21 14.18
N LYS A 138 3.88 20.03 13.02
CA LYS A 138 5.06 20.80 12.63
C LYS A 138 4.62 22.25 12.43
N THR A 139 4.97 23.11 13.38
CA THR A 139 4.74 24.56 13.29
C THR A 139 6.03 25.26 12.94
N ILE A 140 5.95 26.32 12.13
CA ILE A 140 7.10 27.20 11.88
C ILE A 140 7.33 28.00 13.16
N ASP A 141 8.52 27.89 13.73
CA ASP A 141 8.92 28.71 14.86
C ASP A 141 9.37 30.10 14.37
N TYR A 142 8.46 31.07 14.42
CA TYR A 142 8.73 32.44 13.98
C TYR A 142 9.69 33.21 14.91
N SER A 143 9.99 32.68 16.10
CA SER A 143 10.95 33.32 17.02
C SER A 143 12.39 33.30 16.48
N MET A 144 12.71 32.35 15.60
CA MET A 144 14.02 32.21 14.94
C MET A 144 14.27 33.26 13.85
N TYR A 145 13.24 34.01 13.45
CA TYR A 145 13.30 35.04 12.40
C TYR A 145 13.23 36.47 12.95
N HIS A 146 13.25 36.66 14.27
CA HIS A 146 13.12 37.97 14.91
C HIS A 146 14.46 38.62 15.32
N ASN A 147 15.57 38.19 14.73
CA ASN A 147 16.87 38.86 14.88
C ASN A 147 17.33 39.43 13.54
N GLU A 148 16.77 40.58 13.17
CA GLU A 148 17.39 41.59 12.30
C GLU A 148 17.37 42.95 13.01
#